data_AF-A0A3D2IKD1-F1
#
_entry.id   AF-A0A3D2IKD1-F1
#
_cell.length_a   1.000
_cell.length_b   1.000
_cell.length_c   1.000
_cell.angle_alpha   90.00
_cell.angle_beta   90.00
_cell.angle_gamma   90.00
#
_symmetry.space_group_name_H-M   'P 1'
#
loop_
_entity.id
_entity.type
_entity.pdbx_description
1 polymer ?
#
loop_
_entity_poly.entity_id
_entity_poly.type
_entity_poly.pdbx_seq_one_letter_code
_entity_poly.pdbx_strand_id
1 'polypeptide(L)'
;GEVVLASILEKSGLRKDEEYFTQQSETTDDGRRLQPDVVVKLPDEKFLIVDSKVSLTAFERFTSAEDEAEIQSALKQHVLSVKTHVKGLSDKNYPQIYADKTP
;
A
#
# COMPACT_ATOMS: atom_id res chain seq x y z
N GLY A 1 0.64 8.84 -7.49
CA GLY A 1 0.41 7.40 -7.28
C GLY A 1 -1.07 7.07 -7.35
N GLU A 2 -1.86 7.62 -6.44
CA GLU A 2 -3.29 7.30 -6.25
C GLU A 2 -4.16 7.49 -7.51
N VAL A 3 -3.96 8.56 -8.29
CA VAL A 3 -4.70 8.79 -9.56
C VAL A 3 -4.40 7.72 -10.62
N VAL A 4 -3.16 7.25 -10.69
CA VAL A 4 -2.76 6.19 -11.64
C VAL A 4 -3.37 4.86 -11.23
N LEU A 5 -3.38 4.57 -9.92
CA LEU A 5 -4.02 3.37 -9.39
C LEU A 5 -5.53 3.36 -9.67
N ALA A 6 -6.24 4.47 -9.42
CA ALA A 6 -7.65 4.60 -9.76
C ALA A 6 -7.89 4.36 -11.26
N SER A 7 -7.06 4.93 -12.14
CA SER A 7 -7.19 4.73 -13.59
C SER A 7 -6.93 3.28 -14.01
N ILE A 8 -6.03 2.55 -13.36
CA ILE A 8 -5.80 1.12 -13.62
C ILE A 8 -7.01 0.29 -13.18
N LEU A 9 -7.61 0.61 -12.02
CA LEU A 9 -8.78 -0.10 -11.50
C LEU A 9 -10.00 0.12 -12.40
N GLU A 10 -10.26 1.37 -12.82
CA GLU A 10 -11.32 1.70 -13.78
C GLU A 10 -11.13 0.97 -15.11
N LYS A 11 -9.90 0.95 -15.65
CA LYS A 11 -9.57 0.21 -16.88
C LYS A 11 -9.70 -1.31 -16.73
N SER A 12 -9.60 -1.83 -15.51
CA SER A 12 -9.82 -3.24 -15.19
C SER A 12 -11.30 -3.58 -15.04
N GLY A 13 -12.21 -2.60 -15.19
CA GLY A 13 -13.66 -2.78 -15.11
C GLY A 13 -14.25 -2.59 -13.71
N LEU A 14 -13.46 -2.11 -12.75
CA LEU A 14 -13.95 -1.82 -11.39
C LEU A 14 -14.55 -0.41 -11.35
N ARG A 15 -15.70 -0.25 -10.69
CA ARG A 15 -16.37 1.05 -10.53
C ARG A 15 -16.06 1.63 -9.15
N LYS A 16 -15.77 2.92 -9.15
CA LYS A 16 -15.55 3.69 -7.93
C LYS A 16 -16.82 3.68 -7.08
N ASP A 17 -16.65 3.56 -5.77
CA ASP A 17 -17.72 3.56 -4.76
C ASP A 17 -18.66 2.32 -4.83
N GLU A 18 -18.41 1.36 -5.73
CA GLU A 18 -19.08 0.06 -5.79
C GLU A 18 -18.10 -1.09 -5.56
N GLU A 19 -17.11 -1.24 -6.46
CA GLU A 19 -16.09 -2.29 -6.38
C GLU A 19 -14.75 -1.80 -5.80
N TYR A 20 -14.48 -0.49 -5.77
CA TYR A 20 -13.34 0.04 -5.03
C TYR A 20 -13.62 1.40 -4.41
N PHE A 21 -13.01 1.63 -3.25
CA PHE A 21 -13.18 2.82 -2.42
C PHE A 21 -11.81 3.46 -2.20
N THR A 22 -11.75 4.79 -2.29
CA THR A 22 -10.51 5.55 -2.09
C THR A 22 -10.60 6.35 -0.80
N GLN A 23 -9.50 6.45 -0.04
CA GLN A 23 -9.37 7.38 1.10
C GLN A 23 -10.39 7.20 2.24
N GLN A 24 -11.06 6.05 2.36
CA GLN A 24 -11.89 5.76 3.54
C GLN A 24 -11.02 5.79 4.79
N SER A 25 -11.44 6.58 5.79
CA SER A 25 -10.82 6.50 7.10
C SER A 25 -11.75 5.78 8.05
N GLU A 26 -11.30 4.66 8.58
CA GLU A 26 -12.00 3.92 9.61
C GLU A 26 -11.32 4.15 10.96
N THR A 27 -12.13 4.29 12.00
CA THR A 27 -11.66 4.38 13.37
C THR A 27 -11.90 3.02 13.99
N THR A 28 -10.82 2.34 14.37
CA THR A 28 -10.88 1.08 15.11
C THR A 28 -11.46 1.31 16.51
N ASP A 29 -11.95 0.26 17.15
CA ASP A 29 -12.51 0.31 18.51
C ASP A 29 -11.49 0.82 19.56
N ASP A 30 -10.19 0.61 19.32
CA ASP A 30 -9.07 1.13 20.11
C ASP A 30 -8.74 2.62 19.82
N GLY A 31 -9.56 3.30 19.01
CA GLY A 31 -9.39 4.71 18.65
C GLY A 31 -8.29 5.00 17.63
N ARG A 32 -7.66 3.99 17.05
CA ARG A 32 -6.67 4.18 15.97
C ARG A 32 -7.39 4.46 14.66
N ARG A 33 -7.00 5.55 14.00
CA ARG A 33 -7.48 5.89 12.66
C ARG A 33 -6.63 5.19 11.61
N LEU A 34 -7.28 4.37 10.79
CA LEU A 34 -6.66 3.69 9.66
C LEU A 34 -7.25 4.23 8.37
N GLN A 35 -6.37 4.67 7.48
CA GLN A 35 -6.74 5.22 6.20
C GLN A 35 -5.89 4.55 5.12
N PRO A 36 -6.38 3.45 4.52
CA PRO A 36 -5.73 2.88 3.34
C PRO A 36 -5.89 3.83 2.14
N ASP A 37 -4.95 3.78 1.20
CA ASP A 37 -5.05 4.60 -0.03
C ASP A 37 -6.24 4.12 -0.88
N VAL A 38 -6.37 2.80 -1.09
CA VAL A 38 -7.50 2.17 -1.82
C VAL A 38 -7.93 0.85 -1.17
N VAL A 39 -9.24 0.60 -1.13
CA VAL A 39 -9.86 -0.68 -0.76
C VAL A 39 -10.64 -1.20 -1.96
N VAL A 40 -10.35 -2.41 -2.43
CA VAL A 40 -11.06 -3.08 -3.53
C VAL A 40 -11.90 -4.21 -2.96
N LYS A 41 -13.19 -4.22 -3.29
CA LYS A 41 -14.12 -5.30 -2.96
C LYS A 41 -14.04 -6.36 -4.05
N LEU A 42 -13.58 -7.54 -3.66
CA LEU A 42 -13.53 -8.73 -4.50
C LEU A 42 -14.85 -9.52 -4.40
N PRO A 43 -15.11 -10.43 -5.35
CA PRO A 43 -16.15 -11.45 -5.20
C PRO A 43 -15.99 -12.26 -3.90
N ASP A 44 -17.07 -12.90 -3.45
CA ASP A 44 -17.15 -13.58 -2.14
C ASP A 44 -16.98 -12.64 -0.93
N GLU A 45 -17.38 -11.39 -1.11
CA GLU A 45 -17.31 -10.32 -0.11
C GLU A 45 -15.90 -10.08 0.43
N LYS A 46 -14.87 -10.44 -0.34
CA LYS A 46 -13.46 -10.27 0.05
C LYS A 46 -12.99 -8.83 -0.11
N PHE A 47 -11.99 -8.43 0.68
CA PHE A 47 -11.40 -7.10 0.60
C PHE A 47 -9.90 -7.16 0.28
N LEU A 48 -9.46 -6.39 -0.72
CA LEU A 48 -8.06 -6.20 -1.08
C LEU A 48 -7.68 -4.75 -0.75
N ILE A 49 -6.65 -4.57 0.05
CA ILE A 49 -6.23 -3.25 0.53
C ILE A 49 -4.91 -2.90 -0.13
N VAL A 50 -4.87 -1.71 -0.73
CA VAL A 50 -3.71 -1.20 -1.45
C VAL A 50 -3.22 0.06 -0.74
N ASP A 51 -2.03 -0.02 -0.15
CA ASP A 51 -1.25 1.12 0.38
C ASP A 51 -0.10 1.35 -0.60
N SER A 52 -0.11 2.47 -1.32
CA SER A 52 0.81 2.75 -2.42
C SER A 52 2.09 3.48 -1.99
N LYS A 53 2.25 3.74 -0.69
CA LYS A 53 3.33 4.57 -0.13
C LYS A 53 4.64 3.80 0.07
N VAL A 54 5.27 3.41 -1.05
CA VAL A 54 6.67 2.96 -1.07
C VAL A 54 7.58 4.14 -1.39
N SER A 55 8.60 4.39 -0.56
CA SER A 55 9.60 5.44 -0.84
C SER A 55 10.54 4.98 -1.96
N LEU A 56 10.39 5.57 -3.15
CA LEU A 56 11.26 5.32 -4.30
C LEU A 56 12.61 6.04 -4.19
N THR A 57 12.79 6.95 -3.24
CA THR A 57 14.01 7.75 -3.09
C THR A 57 15.28 6.90 -2.96
N ALA A 58 15.22 5.79 -2.22
CA ALA A 58 16.38 4.90 -2.07
C ALA A 58 16.66 4.10 -3.36
N PHE A 59 15.63 3.79 -4.14
CA PHE A 59 15.77 3.15 -5.45
C PHE A 59 16.36 4.13 -6.47
N GLU A 60 15.86 5.37 -6.52
CA GLU A 60 16.38 6.44 -7.37
C GLU A 60 17.86 6.74 -7.08
N ARG A 61 18.23 6.76 -5.79
CA ARG A 61 19.64 6.90 -5.37
C ARG A 61 20.48 5.69 -5.80
N PHE A 62 19.95 4.48 -5.68
CA PHE A 62 20.64 3.29 -6.14
C PHE A 62 20.87 3.31 -7.66
N THR A 63 19.88 3.72 -8.45
CA THR A 63 20.00 3.78 -9.92
C THR A 63 20.89 4.91 -10.41
N SER A 64 21.06 5.96 -9.60
CA SER A 64 21.86 7.15 -9.96
C SER A 64 23.27 7.13 -9.35
N ALA A 65 23.60 6.13 -8.53
CA ALA A 65 24.89 6.01 -7.88
C ALA A 65 25.95 5.51 -8.89
N GLU A 66 27.11 6.17 -8.89
CA GLU A 66 28.21 5.85 -9.80
C GLU A 66 29.36 5.12 -9.09
N ASP A 67 29.45 5.21 -7.76
CA ASP A 67 30.45 4.52 -6.96
C ASP A 67 29.87 3.28 -6.26
N GLU A 68 30.73 2.29 -6.05
CA GLU A 68 30.29 1.01 -5.46
C GLU A 68 29.83 1.17 -4.00
N ALA A 69 30.34 2.18 -3.27
CA ALA A 69 29.96 2.41 -1.88
C ALA A 69 28.56 3.05 -1.75
N GLU A 70 28.19 4.04 -2.58
CA GLU A 70 26.84 4.59 -2.59
C GLU A 70 25.84 3.58 -3.14
N ILE A 71 26.19 2.78 -4.15
CA ILE A 71 25.34 1.69 -4.64
C ILE A 71 24.96 0.75 -3.49
N GLN A 72 25.93 0.27 -2.72
CA GLN A 72 25.69 -0.65 -1.61
C GLN A 72 24.89 0.02 -0.47
N SER A 73 25.15 1.30 -0.19
CA SER A 73 24.42 2.06 0.81
C SER A 73 22.95 2.28 0.41
N ALA A 74 22.70 2.73 -0.82
CA ALA A 74 21.38 2.98 -1.35
C ALA A 74 20.55 1.69 -1.47
N LEU A 75 21.17 0.58 -1.88
CA LEU A 75 20.53 -0.73 -1.91
C LEU A 75 20.08 -1.17 -0.51
N LYS A 76 20.95 -1.04 0.50
CA LYS A 76 20.59 -1.35 1.90
C LYS A 76 19.44 -0.48 2.39
N GLN A 77 19.46 0.81 2.07
CA GLN A 77 18.37 1.73 2.42
C GLN A 77 17.07 1.37 1.72
N HIS A 78 17.11 0.95 0.46
CA HIS A 78 15.93 0.50 -0.27
C HIS A 78 15.31 -0.75 0.36
N VAL A 79 16.13 -1.77 0.64
CA VAL A 79 15.68 -3.00 1.31
C VAL A 79 15.08 -2.69 2.69
N LEU A 80 15.73 -1.80 3.46
CA LEU A 80 15.23 -1.39 4.78
C LEU A 80 13.89 -0.65 4.66
N SER A 81 13.75 0.23 3.68
CA SER A 81 12.51 0.97 3.41
C SER A 81 11.36 0.01 3.09
N VAL A 82 11.58 -0.97 2.20
CA VAL A 82 10.58 -1.99 1.86
C VAL A 82 10.22 -2.83 3.08
N LYS A 83 11.19 -3.32 3.86
CA LYS A 83 10.92 -4.08 5.09
C LYS A 83 10.13 -3.27 6.12
N THR A 84 10.48 -2.01 6.31
CA THR A 84 9.79 -1.12 7.24
C THR A 84 8.37 -0.86 6.77
N HIS A 85 8.15 -0.70 5.47
CA HIS A 85 6.82 -0.54 4.90
C HIS A 85 5.96 -1.79 5.10
N VAL A 86 6.46 -2.98 4.78
CA VAL A 86 5.77 -4.27 5.01
C VAL A 86 5.43 -4.44 6.49
N LYS A 87 6.37 -4.14 7.40
CA LYS A 87 6.10 -4.21 8.84
C LYS A 87 5.01 -3.20 9.26
N GLY A 88 5.09 -1.97 8.77
CA GLY A 88 4.05 -0.96 9.03
C GLY A 88 2.66 -1.37 8.53
N LEU A 89 2.57 -2.07 7.40
CA LEU A 89 1.32 -2.65 6.90
C LEU A 89 0.80 -3.75 7.80
N SER A 90 1.68 -4.64 8.26
CA SER A 90 1.32 -5.70 9.21
C SER A 90 0.83 -5.12 10.53
N ASP A 91 1.46 -4.06 11.03
CA ASP A 91 1.11 -3.39 12.30
C ASP A 91 -0.23 -2.63 12.20
N LYS A 92 -0.60 -2.14 11.01
CA LYS A 92 -1.90 -1.51 10.74
C LYS A 92 -3.07 -2.51 10.76
N ASN A 93 -2.78 -3.81 10.73
CA ASN A 93 -3.70 -4.92 11.00
C ASN A 93 -5.08 -4.82 10.33
N TYR A 94 -5.13 -4.32 9.10
CA TYR A 94 -6.35 -4.23 8.32
C TYR A 94 -7.14 -5.54 8.18
N PRO A 95 -6.49 -6.73 8.08
CA PRO A 95 -7.21 -8.00 8.05
C PRO A 95 -8.10 -8.23 9.27
N GLN A 96 -7.87 -7.57 10.42
CA GLN A 96 -8.76 -7.68 11.58
C GLN A 96 -10.03 -6.80 11.49
N ILE A 97 -10.02 -5.78 10.63
CA ILE A 97 -11.15 -4.86 10.43
C ILE A 97 -12.06 -5.38 9.31
N TYR A 98 -11.46 -5.94 8.27
CA TYR A 98 -12.17 -6.60 7.17
C TYR A 98 -12.26 -8.14 7.37
N ALA A 99 -12.09 -8.60 8.62
CA ALA A 99 -11.77 -9.98 9.00
C ALA A 99 -12.78 -11.05 8.66
N ASP A 100 -14.03 -10.70 8.38
CA ASP A 100 -14.97 -11.75 8.00
C ASP A 100 -14.74 -12.25 6.56
N LYS A 101 -13.91 -11.58 5.75
CA LYS A 101 -13.63 -11.99 4.36
C LYS A 101 -12.29 -11.49 3.83
N THR A 102 -11.17 -11.99 4.34
CA THR A 102 -9.88 -11.86 3.63
C THR A 102 -9.27 -13.26 3.52
N PRO A 103 -8.85 -13.73 2.32
CA PRO A 103 -8.34 -15.09 2.14
C PRO A 103 -7.02 -15.36 2.87
#